data_AF-A0A345WLM8-F1
#
_entry.id   AF-A0A345WLM8-F1
#
_cell.length_a   1.000
_cell.length_b   1.000
_cell.length_c   1.000
_cell.angle_alpha   90.00
_cell.angle_beta   90.00
_cell.angle_gamma   90.00
#
_symmetry.space_group_name_H-M   'P 1'
#
loop_
_entity.id
_entity.type
_entity.pdbx_description
1 polymer ?
#
loop_
_entity_poly.entity_id
_entity_poly.type
_entity_poly.pdbx_seq_one_letter_code
_entity_poly.pdbx_strand_id
1 'polypeptide(L)'
;MAGRDLESRIALAMLPLGVVLALASAIGFIAVAVLAVDMLFHPRDDARWWLGWCLVAAVGAAWNTRRALEVMATFDWRVALPVVALSAAILAAYPGWWL
;
A
#
# COMPACT_ATOMS: atom_id res chain seq x y z
N MET A 1 5.25 -30.85 20.53
CA MET A 1 5.17 -30.89 19.05
C MET A 1 4.17 -29.88 18.50
N ALA A 2 2.98 -29.71 19.11
CA ALA A 2 1.94 -28.77 18.67
C ALA A 2 2.38 -27.29 18.47
N GLY A 3 3.35 -26.77 19.25
CA GLY A 3 3.84 -25.39 19.10
C GLY A 3 4.64 -25.13 17.81
N ARG A 4 5.47 -26.10 17.38
CA ARG A 4 6.25 -25.98 16.14
C ARG A 4 5.38 -26.05 14.89
N ASP A 5 4.32 -26.87 14.92
CA ASP A 5 3.36 -26.96 13.81
C ASP A 5 2.58 -25.66 13.61
N LEU A 6 2.27 -24.96 14.71
CA LEU A 6 1.52 -23.69 14.67
C LEU A 6 2.39 -22.56 14.10
N GLU A 7 3.65 -22.49 14.51
CA GLU A 7 4.63 -21.51 14.02
C GLU A 7 4.96 -21.74 12.53
N SER A 8 5.13 -22.99 12.09
CA SER A 8 5.33 -23.31 10.66
C SER A 8 4.10 -22.99 9.80
N ARG A 9 2.88 -23.20 10.30
CA ARG A 9 1.64 -22.81 9.58
C ARG A 9 1.51 -21.29 9.45
N ILE A 10 1.87 -20.54 10.49
CA ILE A 10 1.89 -19.08 10.45
C ILE A 10 2.92 -18.61 9.42
N ALA A 11 4.12 -19.16 9.42
CA ALA A 11 5.14 -18.83 8.43
C ALA A 11 4.65 -19.10 6.99
N LEU A 12 4.06 -20.26 6.74
CA LEU A 12 3.50 -20.60 5.42
C LEU A 12 2.39 -19.62 4.95
N ALA A 13 1.61 -19.06 5.89
CA ALA A 13 0.56 -18.10 5.59
C ALA A 13 1.08 -16.66 5.35
N MET A 14 2.28 -16.31 5.82
CA MET A 14 2.83 -14.94 5.66
C MET A 14 3.37 -14.68 4.25
N LEU A 15 3.80 -15.71 3.52
CA LEU A 15 4.22 -15.58 2.11
C LEU A 15 3.11 -15.03 1.22
N PRO A 16 1.91 -15.64 1.14
CA PRO A 16 0.82 -15.10 0.33
C PRO A 16 0.34 -13.75 0.85
N LEU A 17 0.36 -13.50 2.16
CA LEU A 17 -0.02 -12.20 2.73
C LEU A 17 0.91 -11.08 2.24
N GLY A 18 2.22 -11.27 2.34
CA GLY A 18 3.19 -10.29 1.89
C GLY A 18 3.12 -10.04 0.37
N VAL A 19 2.88 -11.10 -0.44
CA VAL A 19 2.65 -10.98 -1.88
C VAL A 19 1.41 -10.14 -2.19
N VAL A 20 0.29 -10.39 -1.52
CA VAL A 20 -0.95 -9.63 -1.72
C VAL A 20 -0.76 -8.16 -1.34
N LEU A 21 -0.09 -7.89 -0.21
CA LEU A 21 0.20 -6.52 0.22
C LEU A 21 1.13 -5.79 -0.76
N ALA A 22 2.15 -6.47 -1.27
CA ALA A 22 3.08 -5.91 -2.26
C ALA A 22 2.36 -5.63 -3.58
N LEU A 23 1.54 -6.56 -4.07
CA LEU A 23 0.74 -6.38 -5.29
C LEU A 23 -0.25 -5.23 -5.15
N ALA A 24 -1.00 -5.17 -4.04
CA ALA A 24 -1.95 -4.08 -3.78
C ALA A 24 -1.25 -2.72 -3.73
N SER A 25 -0.07 -2.65 -3.08
CA SER A 25 0.74 -1.43 -3.01
C SER A 25 1.27 -1.01 -4.39
N ALA A 26 1.71 -1.97 -5.21
CA ALA A 26 2.19 -1.72 -6.56
C ALA A 26 1.07 -1.21 -7.48
N ILE A 27 -0.12 -1.83 -7.43
CA ILE A 27 -1.29 -1.38 -8.19
C ILE A 27 -1.69 0.03 -7.74
N GLY A 28 -1.74 0.29 -6.43
CA GLY A 28 -2.03 1.61 -5.89
C GLY A 28 -1.03 2.66 -6.38
N PHE A 29 0.27 2.35 -6.37
CA PHE A 29 1.31 3.22 -6.90
C PHE A 29 1.10 3.54 -8.38
N ILE A 30 0.84 2.53 -9.22
CA ILE A 30 0.60 2.72 -10.66
C ILE A 30 -0.64 3.58 -10.89
N ALA A 31 -1.75 3.30 -10.20
CA ALA A 31 -2.99 4.06 -10.34
C ALA A 31 -2.79 5.53 -9.98
N VAL A 32 -2.09 5.82 -8.88
CA VAL A 32 -1.77 7.18 -8.44
C VAL A 32 -0.84 7.88 -9.42
N ALA A 33 0.17 7.18 -9.95
CA ALA A 33 1.08 7.74 -10.95
C ALA A 33 0.34 8.09 -12.25
N VAL A 34 -0.54 7.20 -12.74
CA VAL A 34 -1.37 7.45 -13.92
C VAL A 34 -2.28 8.66 -13.68
N LEU A 35 -2.92 8.74 -12.51
CA LEU A 35 -3.78 9.88 -12.15
C LEU A 35 -2.99 11.20 -12.10
N ALA A 36 -1.79 11.19 -11.54
CA ALA A 36 -0.91 12.36 -11.51
C ALA A 36 -0.51 12.81 -12.91
N VAL A 37 -0.17 11.87 -13.79
CA VAL A 37 0.16 12.14 -15.19
C VAL A 37 -1.05 12.70 -15.94
N ASP A 38 -2.22 12.10 -15.80
CA ASP A 38 -3.46 12.61 -16.41
C ASP A 38 -3.74 14.06 -16.01
N MET A 39 -3.58 14.40 -14.72
CA MET A 39 -3.79 15.76 -14.22
C MET A 39 -2.76 16.78 -14.69
N LEU A 40 -1.55 16.35 -15.04
CA LEU A 40 -0.54 17.22 -15.65
C LEU A 40 -0.92 17.59 -17.09
N PHE A 41 -1.58 16.69 -17.82
CA PHE A 41 -2.02 16.91 -19.20
C PHE A 41 -3.41 17.52 -19.31
N HIS A 42 -4.30 17.24 -18.35
CA HIS A 42 -5.67 17.74 -18.30
C HIS A 42 -5.92 18.50 -16.98
N PRO A 43 -5.35 19.72 -16.84
CA PRO A 43 -5.45 20.48 -15.60
C PRO A 43 -6.90 20.85 -15.30
N ARG A 44 -7.42 20.29 -14.21
CA ARG A 44 -8.68 20.70 -13.57
C ARG A 44 -8.42 21.81 -12.56
N ASP A 45 -9.44 22.56 -12.17
CA ASP A 45 -9.32 23.66 -11.20
C ASP A 45 -8.72 23.21 -9.86
N ASP A 46 -8.99 21.96 -9.44
CA ASP A 46 -8.48 21.36 -8.20
C ASP A 46 -7.16 20.58 -8.38
N ALA A 47 -6.52 20.63 -9.56
CA ALA A 47 -5.40 19.75 -9.90
C ALA A 47 -4.23 19.85 -8.90
N ARG A 48 -3.99 21.02 -8.30
CA ARG A 48 -2.91 21.20 -7.30
C ARG A 48 -3.13 20.38 -6.03
N TRP A 49 -4.38 20.32 -5.56
CA TRP A 49 -4.74 19.54 -4.38
C TRP A 49 -4.59 18.04 -4.66
N TRP A 50 -5.12 17.59 -5.80
CA TRP A 50 -5.01 16.20 -6.22
C TRP A 50 -3.57 15.76 -6.49
N LEU A 51 -2.75 16.59 -7.15
CA LEU A 51 -1.33 16.32 -7.37
C LEU A 51 -0.56 16.20 -6.04
N GLY A 52 -0.87 17.05 -5.06
CA GLY A 52 -0.32 16.95 -3.72
C GLY A 52 -0.67 15.62 -3.04
N TRP A 53 -1.94 15.22 -3.11
CA TRP A 53 -2.38 13.92 -2.60
C TRP A 53 -1.69 12.76 -3.34
N CYS A 54 -1.58 12.81 -4.67
CA CYS A 54 -0.92 11.79 -5.47
C CYS A 54 0.55 11.62 -5.08
N LEU A 55 1.27 12.71 -4.81
CA LEU A 55 2.66 12.66 -4.34
C LEU A 55 2.77 11.92 -3.01
N VAL A 56 1.93 12.27 -2.03
CA VAL A 56 1.92 11.63 -0.70
C VAL A 56 1.51 10.16 -0.81
N ALA A 57 0.48 9.85 -1.58
CA ALA A 57 0.00 8.48 -1.80
C ALA A 57 1.06 7.61 -2.51
N ALA A 58 1.79 8.16 -3.49
CA ALA A 58 2.87 7.46 -4.18
C ALA A 58 4.03 7.14 -3.23
N VAL A 59 4.44 8.09 -2.39
CA VAL A 59 5.47 7.86 -1.36
C VAL A 59 5.02 6.80 -0.37
N GLY A 60 3.77 6.87 0.10
CA GLY A 60 3.19 5.88 1.00
C GLY A 60 3.12 4.48 0.38
N ALA A 61 2.72 4.37 -0.89
CA ALA A 61 2.68 3.10 -1.61
C ALA A 61 4.08 2.52 -1.84
N ALA A 62 5.08 3.35 -2.13
CA ALA A 62 6.48 2.91 -2.25
C ALA A 62 7.01 2.39 -0.90
N TRP A 63 6.72 3.07 0.21
CA TRP A 63 7.08 2.60 1.54
C TRP A 63 6.38 1.30 1.93
N ASN A 64 5.08 1.20 1.65
CA ASN A 64 4.28 -0.01 1.86
C ASN A 64 4.81 -1.20 1.06
N THR A 65 5.25 -0.99 -0.17
CA THR A 65 5.86 -2.04 -1.00
C THR A 65 7.14 -2.57 -0.34
N ARG A 66 8.02 -1.69 0.17
CA ARG A 66 9.23 -2.11 0.89
C ARG A 66 8.89 -2.91 2.14
N ARG A 67 7.93 -2.45 2.94
CA ARG A 67 7.48 -3.15 4.16
C ARG A 67 6.78 -4.48 3.87
N ALA A 68 6.00 -4.58 2.79
CA ALA A 68 5.38 -5.83 2.37
C ALA A 68 6.43 -6.89 1.99
N LEU A 69 7.53 -6.48 1.35
CA LEU A 69 8.68 -7.37 1.10
C LEU A 69 9.36 -7.80 2.40
N GLU A 70 9.46 -6.92 3.40
CA GLU A 70 9.97 -7.28 4.74
C GLU A 70 9.04 -8.27 5.47
N VAL A 71 7.72 -8.18 5.31
CA VAL A 71 6.75 -9.18 5.83
C VAL A 71 7.03 -10.56 5.23
N MET A 72 7.30 -10.62 3.91
CA MET A 72 7.65 -11.88 3.25
C MET A 72 8.98 -12.45 3.77
N ALA A 73 9.95 -11.60 4.10
CA ALA A 73 11.27 -12.02 4.54
C ALA A 73 11.33 -12.41 6.03
N THR A 74 10.60 -11.72 6.88
CA THR A 74 10.66 -11.87 8.35
C THR A 74 9.56 -12.75 8.92
N PHE A 75 8.50 -13.03 8.14
CA PHE A 75 7.33 -13.80 8.58
C PHE A 75 6.64 -13.20 9.84
N ASP A 76 6.85 -11.91 10.11
CA ASP A 76 6.27 -11.20 11.25
C ASP A 76 5.05 -10.36 10.82
N TRP A 77 3.86 -10.74 11.32
CA TRP A 77 2.61 -10.04 11.06
C TRP A 77 2.60 -8.59 11.59
N ARG A 78 3.44 -8.27 12.59
CA ARG A 78 3.54 -6.91 13.14
C ARG A 78 4.04 -5.91 12.10
N VAL A 79 4.83 -6.38 11.14
CA VAL A 79 5.33 -5.57 10.01
C VAL A 79 4.23 -5.30 8.97
N ALA A 80 3.19 -6.13 8.92
CA ALA A 80 2.05 -5.93 8.02
C ALA A 80 1.06 -4.87 8.54
N LEU A 81 0.97 -4.70 9.87
CA LEU A 81 0.07 -3.74 10.50
C LEU A 81 0.24 -2.29 10.01
N PRO A 82 1.47 -1.72 9.93
CA PRO A 82 1.66 -0.37 9.40
C PRO A 82 1.32 -0.26 7.90
N VAL A 83 1.52 -1.34 7.13
CA VAL A 83 1.18 -1.36 5.69
C VAL A 83 -0.32 -1.23 5.49
N VAL A 84 -1.09 -2.04 6.22
CA VAL A 84 -2.56 -2.00 6.17
C VAL A 84 -3.09 -0.68 6.69
N ALA A 85 -2.57 -0.20 7.83
CA ALA A 85 -3.00 1.07 8.42
C ALA A 85 -2.74 2.26 7.49
N LEU A 86 -1.55 2.35 6.88
CA LEU A 86 -1.24 3.42 5.95
C LEU A 86 -2.08 3.32 4.68
N SER A 87 -2.30 2.11 4.15
CA SER A 87 -3.15 1.91 2.97
C SER A 87 -4.59 2.38 3.22
N ALA A 88 -5.14 2.04 4.40
CA ALA A 88 -6.46 2.51 4.82
C ALA A 88 -6.51 4.04 5.00
N ALA A 89 -5.47 4.64 5.58
CA ALA A 89 -5.38 6.08 5.74
C ALA A 89 -5.31 6.83 4.40
N ILE A 90 -4.52 6.34 3.45
CA ILE A 90 -4.45 6.90 2.09
C ILE A 90 -5.83 6.81 1.44
N LEU A 91 -6.49 5.66 1.50
CA LEU A 91 -7.83 5.46 0.93
C LEU A 91 -8.88 6.37 1.55
N ALA A 92 -8.89 6.53 2.88
CA ALA A 92 -9.82 7.41 3.57
C ALA A 92 -9.58 8.89 3.27
N ALA A 93 -8.32 9.28 3.07
CA ALA A 93 -7.92 10.63 2.70
C ALA A 93 -8.11 10.93 1.20
N TYR A 94 -8.63 9.99 0.41
CA TYR A 94 -8.84 10.19 -1.03
C TYR A 94 -9.80 11.37 -1.28
N PRO A 95 -9.38 12.41 -2.03
CA PRO A 95 -10.17 13.62 -2.22
C PRO A 95 -11.52 13.38 -2.90
N GLY A 96 -11.61 12.37 -3.77
CA GLY A 96 -12.83 12.06 -4.53
C GLY A 96 -13.99 11.52 -3.69
N TRP A 97 -13.81 11.22 -2.40
CA TRP A 97 -14.94 10.88 -1.52
C TRP A 97 -15.77 12.09 -1.10
N TRP A 98 -15.19 13.28 -1.18
CA TRP A 98 -15.72 14.50 -0.58
C TRP A 98 -16.15 15.55 -1.62
N LEU A 99 -16.02 15.22 -2.91
CA LEU A 99 -16.38 16.03 -4.08
C LEU A 99 -17.62 15.44 -4.76
#